data_AF-A0A7V6NHL1-F1
#
_entry.id   AF-A0A7V6NHL1-F1
#
_cell.length_a   1.000
_cell.length_b   1.000
_cell.length_c   1.000
_cell.angle_alpha   90.00
_cell.angle_beta   90.00
_cell.angle_gamma   90.00
#
_symmetry.space_group_name_H-M   'P 1'
#
loop_
_entity.id
_entity.type
_entity.pdbx_description
1 polymer ?
#
loop_
_entity_poly.entity_id
_entity_poly.type
_entity_poly.pdbx_seq_one_letter_code
_entity_poly.pdbx_strand_id
1 'polypeptide(L)'
;MQERIAASLDYEQFNFKPGKGMLAEYFNRIASFERTQTIPEFAHDIGNNGQAFCPAVFKSDQVSNKDFKSQQFFALDFDETLSWENAKARADIYLLPISFAYETFRSVDRNRFRVVFCNDVPIKNLQVAEAMQKAILEIFPEADPITERLALPLLGGKNTFYVDPDARINIADLMISLATFYRDGDASRHFSRRMRQFAQKTGLQLRNGLPYVECMEENVFESGAGKTTPISTIYIGVAPGAPVSKYYIVHLDTTIKKRDRYGNKIYDTTLVKTPRRKLVRNFSFEGLYARCRLWQEFEDGKLKQKHKVVWSLLNNICCVKGGAKRFLEIAEAQAKAGRKMFKKPWKSFINNLYENNYAPARCENFCPYVENCDHGKNMLQTAKTRRNTIVQLKNDKKYAPLADAENDLINKFKYVQEQDDNNIHILKGQTGIGKSRIYIEMLEQSDKPYIIAVPTHRLKDEIYDRCIEKGYDVIKTPKLPDDIPFLIWAEIDRLYSIGANTSANKYIRRMAEEKQIPSLIEYMADLDKVRSFKGHIITTHDRFIFLGSTADHNLIVDEDIIHVLLKINKVTVSDLLQIEQKSCVHPFDEDEVRQKLDDTLGAGYKQSMPVTG
;
A
#
# COMPACT_ATOMS: atom_id res chain seq x y z
N MET A 1 25.83 0.53 7.41
CA MET A 1 26.41 -0.65 8.08
C MET A 1 26.01 -1.87 7.26
N GLN A 2 26.96 -2.66 6.73
CA GLN A 2 26.61 -3.84 5.93
C GLN A 2 26.04 -4.95 6.83
N GLU A 3 24.99 -5.63 6.35
CA GLU A 3 24.38 -6.76 7.04
C GLU A 3 25.40 -7.89 7.24
N ARG A 4 25.42 -8.47 8.44
CA ARG A 4 26.27 -9.63 8.77
C ARG A 4 25.42 -10.91 8.76
N ILE A 5 25.94 -11.93 8.11
CA ILE A 5 25.30 -13.24 7.89
C ILE A 5 25.94 -14.26 8.83
N ALA A 6 25.19 -15.26 9.29
CA ALA A 6 25.71 -16.36 10.10
C ALA A 6 25.86 -17.65 9.27
N ALA A 7 27.02 -18.30 9.36
CA ALA A 7 27.29 -19.62 8.80
C ALA A 7 28.36 -20.35 9.64
N SER A 8 28.46 -21.67 9.53
CA SER A 8 29.53 -22.44 10.16
C SER A 8 30.77 -22.41 9.27
N LEU A 9 31.89 -21.87 9.77
CA LEU A 9 33.13 -21.67 9.01
C LEU A 9 34.33 -22.09 9.87
N ASP A 10 35.09 -23.08 9.39
CA ASP A 10 36.29 -23.55 10.08
C ASP A 10 37.39 -22.48 10.05
N TYR A 11 38.25 -22.45 11.07
CA TYR A 11 39.36 -21.48 11.14
C TYR A 11 40.57 -21.91 10.29
N GLU A 12 40.67 -23.19 9.92
CA GLU A 12 41.82 -23.72 9.19
C GLU A 12 41.78 -23.29 7.72
N GLN A 13 42.90 -22.75 7.24
CA GLN A 13 43.07 -22.29 5.87
C GLN A 13 43.80 -23.34 5.03
N PHE A 14 43.43 -23.47 3.76
CA PHE A 14 44.02 -24.44 2.86
C PHE A 14 44.38 -23.80 1.53
N ASN A 15 45.62 -24.04 1.08
CA ASN A 15 46.07 -23.65 -0.27
C ASN A 15 45.94 -24.81 -1.29
N PHE A 16 45.64 -26.02 -0.81
CA PHE A 16 45.43 -27.22 -1.61
C PHE A 16 44.41 -28.13 -0.93
N LYS A 17 43.81 -29.06 -1.69
CA LYS A 17 42.81 -29.97 -1.14
C LYS A 17 43.42 -30.85 -0.04
N PRO A 18 42.93 -30.79 1.23
CA PRO A 18 43.48 -31.59 2.31
C PRO A 18 43.16 -33.09 2.13
N GLY A 19 43.94 -33.94 2.79
CA GLY A 19 43.78 -35.40 2.76
C GLY A 19 42.47 -35.88 3.36
N LYS A 20 42.00 -37.08 2.97
CA LYS A 20 40.68 -37.62 3.37
C LYS A 20 40.48 -37.72 4.90
N GLY A 21 41.51 -38.13 5.65
CA GLY A 21 41.41 -38.25 7.11
C GLY A 21 41.22 -36.88 7.79
N MET A 22 42.00 -35.89 7.34
CA MET A 22 41.92 -34.50 7.80
C MET A 22 40.54 -33.89 7.51
N LEU A 23 40.02 -34.12 6.29
CA LEU A 23 38.69 -33.65 5.89
C LEU A 23 37.57 -34.11 6.83
N ALA A 24 37.63 -35.36 7.28
CA ALA A 24 36.63 -35.89 8.21
C ALA A 24 36.68 -35.15 9.56
N GLU A 25 37.88 -34.84 10.07
CA GLU A 25 38.05 -34.08 11.31
C GLU A 25 37.47 -32.68 11.21
N TYR A 26 37.80 -31.93 10.14
CA TYR A 26 37.27 -30.58 9.91
C TYR A 26 35.75 -30.59 9.77
N PHE A 27 35.21 -31.52 8.99
CA PHE A 27 33.77 -31.62 8.77
C PHE A 27 33.01 -31.99 10.04
N ASN A 28 33.63 -32.73 10.98
CA ASN A 28 32.99 -33.05 12.25
C ASN A 28 32.98 -31.86 13.22
N ARG A 29 34.05 -31.04 13.25
CA ARG A 29 34.16 -29.90 14.18
C ARG A 29 33.51 -28.61 13.69
N ILE A 30 33.19 -28.50 12.39
CA ILE A 30 32.70 -27.26 11.77
C ILE A 30 31.43 -26.69 12.42
N ALA A 31 30.59 -27.55 13.00
CA ALA A 31 29.38 -27.15 13.70
C ALA A 31 29.67 -26.23 14.91
N SER A 32 30.84 -26.38 15.55
CA SER A 32 31.29 -25.56 16.68
C SER A 32 31.77 -24.17 16.28
N PHE A 33 31.96 -23.90 14.98
CA PHE A 33 32.52 -22.65 14.47
C PHE A 33 31.47 -21.79 13.77
N GLU A 34 30.42 -21.40 14.49
CA GLU A 34 29.52 -20.34 14.03
C GLU A 34 30.31 -19.03 13.89
N ARG A 35 30.19 -18.40 12.71
CA ARG A 35 30.80 -17.12 12.39
C ARG A 35 29.74 -16.18 11.83
N THR A 36 29.83 -14.92 12.24
CA THR A 36 28.94 -13.86 11.78
C THR A 36 29.76 -12.78 11.12
N GLN A 37 29.68 -12.70 9.79
CA GLN A 37 30.48 -11.80 8.95
C GLN A 37 29.72 -11.36 7.69
N THR A 38 30.25 -10.36 7.00
CA THR A 38 29.69 -9.86 5.74
C THR A 38 29.91 -10.85 4.60
N ILE A 39 29.13 -10.71 3.52
CA ILE A 39 29.30 -11.57 2.32
C ILE A 39 30.72 -11.48 1.73
N PRO A 40 31.34 -10.30 1.56
CA PRO A 40 32.71 -10.21 1.09
C PRO A 40 33.73 -10.92 1.99
N GLU A 41 33.57 -10.83 3.31
CA GLU A 41 34.43 -11.54 4.27
C GLU A 41 34.28 -13.05 4.09
N PHE A 42 33.06 -13.60 4.02
CA PHE A 42 32.84 -15.03 3.72
C PHE A 42 33.41 -15.44 2.37
N ALA A 43 33.21 -14.63 1.33
CA ALA A 43 33.73 -14.94 0.01
C ALA A 43 35.25 -14.98 0.00
N HIS A 44 35.92 -14.12 0.77
CA HIS A 44 37.37 -14.15 0.94
C HIS A 44 37.82 -15.39 1.71
N ASP A 45 37.26 -15.65 2.88
CA ASP A 45 37.65 -16.76 3.75
C ASP A 45 37.42 -18.13 3.10
N ILE A 46 36.26 -18.31 2.48
CA ILE A 46 35.90 -19.58 1.84
C ILE A 46 36.68 -19.77 0.54
N GLY A 47 36.65 -18.78 -0.35
CA GLY A 47 37.12 -18.99 -1.71
C GLY A 47 38.58 -18.65 -1.94
N ASN A 48 39.20 -17.76 -1.15
CA ASN A 48 40.63 -17.43 -1.27
C ASN A 48 41.48 -18.13 -0.20
N ASN A 49 41.02 -18.15 1.05
CA ASN A 49 41.75 -18.82 2.14
C ASN A 49 41.44 -20.33 2.21
N GLY A 50 40.55 -20.82 1.35
CA GLY A 50 40.24 -22.24 1.23
C GLY A 50 39.51 -22.85 2.43
N GLN A 51 38.99 -22.02 3.34
CA GLN A 51 38.37 -22.48 4.58
C GLN A 51 37.12 -23.30 4.28
N ALA A 52 36.98 -24.44 4.96
CA ALA A 52 35.77 -25.25 4.87
C ALA A 52 34.62 -24.51 5.55
N PHE A 53 33.42 -24.63 4.98
CA PHE A 53 32.21 -24.02 5.55
C PHE A 53 31.01 -24.95 5.40
N CYS A 54 30.03 -24.81 6.28
CA CYS A 54 28.70 -25.36 6.10
C CYS A 54 27.72 -24.18 5.97
N PRO A 55 26.86 -24.14 4.94
CA PRO A 55 25.88 -23.06 4.80
C PRO A 55 24.93 -22.96 6.00
N ALA A 56 24.66 -24.08 6.67
CA ALA A 56 23.84 -24.16 7.88
C ALA A 56 24.65 -23.88 9.15
N VAL A 57 23.93 -23.39 10.17
CA VAL A 57 24.39 -23.24 11.54
C VAL A 57 23.66 -24.25 12.42
N PHE A 58 24.31 -24.72 13.49
CA PHE A 58 23.82 -25.80 14.34
C PHE A 58 23.62 -25.35 15.80
N LYS A 59 22.78 -26.08 16.54
CA LYS A 59 22.48 -25.84 17.97
C LYS A 59 23.51 -26.50 18.90
N SER A 60 24.19 -27.51 18.39
CA SER A 60 25.21 -28.29 19.08
C SER A 60 26.40 -28.47 18.14
N ASP A 61 27.46 -29.09 18.66
CA ASP A 61 28.70 -29.40 17.92
C ASP A 61 28.56 -30.56 16.92
N GLN A 62 27.35 -30.81 16.43
CA GLN A 62 27.04 -31.91 15.51
C GLN A 62 26.49 -31.39 14.18
N VAL A 63 27.11 -31.83 13.09
CA VAL A 63 26.62 -31.56 11.73
C VAL A 63 25.46 -32.51 11.43
N SER A 64 24.26 -32.12 11.82
CA SER A 64 23.06 -32.95 11.62
C SER A 64 21.81 -32.11 11.36
N ASN A 65 20.86 -32.68 10.61
CA ASN A 65 19.55 -32.05 10.42
C ASN A 65 18.77 -31.93 11.74
N LYS A 66 19.04 -32.78 12.75
CA LYS A 66 18.41 -32.69 14.08
C LYS A 66 18.89 -31.44 14.83
N ASP A 67 20.16 -31.11 14.64
CA ASP A 67 20.83 -29.98 15.29
C ASP A 67 20.73 -28.68 14.47
N PHE A 68 20.02 -28.69 13.33
CA PHE A 68 19.82 -27.50 12.51
C PHE A 68 19.26 -26.32 13.33
N LYS A 69 19.98 -25.20 13.33
CA LYS A 69 19.61 -23.94 13.98
C LYS A 69 19.01 -22.96 12.96
N SER A 70 19.75 -22.69 11.89
CA SER A 70 19.34 -21.77 10.83
C SER A 70 20.23 -21.86 9.59
N GLN A 71 19.76 -21.34 8.46
CA GLN A 71 20.56 -21.20 7.24
C GLN A 71 20.17 -19.92 6.48
N GLN A 72 21.17 -19.20 5.96
CA GLN A 72 20.98 -18.10 5.00
C GLN A 72 21.69 -18.37 3.67
N PHE A 73 22.82 -19.08 3.68
CA PHE A 73 23.49 -19.45 2.45
C PHE A 73 22.92 -20.73 1.84
N PHE A 74 22.86 -20.78 0.51
CA PHE A 74 22.50 -21.96 -0.27
C PHE A 74 23.57 -22.13 -1.33
N ALA A 75 24.27 -23.26 -1.31
CA ALA A 75 25.42 -23.49 -2.16
C ALA A 75 25.14 -24.59 -3.18
N LEU A 76 25.69 -24.42 -4.38
CA LEU A 76 25.70 -25.42 -5.45
C LEU A 76 27.16 -25.73 -5.82
N ASP A 77 27.41 -26.97 -6.21
CA ASP A 77 28.72 -27.44 -6.69
C ASP A 77 28.59 -27.89 -8.15
N PHE A 78 29.45 -27.37 -9.02
CA PHE A 78 29.46 -27.69 -10.45
C PHE A 78 30.82 -28.31 -10.80
N ASP A 79 30.79 -29.56 -11.29
CA ASP A 79 31.98 -30.33 -11.64
C ASP A 79 32.01 -30.59 -13.16
N GLU A 80 32.44 -29.59 -13.94
CA GLU A 80 32.53 -29.65 -15.42
C GLU A 80 31.18 -29.79 -16.15
N THR A 81 30.06 -29.76 -15.43
CA THR A 81 28.71 -29.98 -15.98
C THR A 81 28.06 -28.73 -16.57
N LEU A 82 28.45 -27.54 -16.11
CA LEU A 82 27.91 -26.25 -16.55
C LEU A 82 28.99 -25.18 -16.41
N SER A 83 29.21 -24.36 -17.44
CA SER A 83 30.16 -23.24 -17.34
C SER A 83 29.63 -22.12 -16.44
N TRP A 84 30.53 -21.33 -15.87
CA TRP A 84 30.18 -20.15 -15.07
C TRP A 84 29.28 -19.19 -15.82
N GLU A 85 29.59 -18.89 -17.09
CA GLU A 85 28.84 -17.94 -17.92
C GLU A 85 27.39 -18.41 -18.09
N ASN A 86 27.19 -19.72 -18.30
CA ASN A 86 25.85 -20.30 -18.44
C ASN A 86 25.11 -20.34 -17.11
N ALA A 87 25.79 -20.70 -16.01
CA ALA A 87 25.22 -20.67 -14.67
C ALA A 87 24.78 -19.25 -14.29
N LYS A 88 25.64 -18.24 -14.50
CA LYS A 88 25.35 -16.82 -14.23
C LYS A 88 24.22 -16.30 -15.12
N ALA A 89 24.24 -16.61 -16.41
CA ALA A 89 23.18 -16.21 -17.34
C ALA A 89 21.83 -16.80 -16.93
N ARG A 90 21.79 -18.08 -16.54
CA ARG A 90 20.56 -18.73 -16.05
C ARG A 90 20.07 -18.11 -14.75
N ALA A 91 20.97 -17.89 -13.79
CA ALA A 91 20.66 -17.20 -12.54
C ALA A 91 20.04 -15.82 -12.80
N ASP A 92 20.61 -15.07 -13.75
CA ASP A 92 20.09 -13.77 -14.16
C ASP A 92 18.70 -13.89 -14.80
N ILE A 93 18.49 -14.83 -15.74
CA ILE A 93 17.20 -15.05 -16.42
C ILE A 93 16.09 -15.32 -15.39
N TYR A 94 16.35 -16.16 -14.41
CA TYR A 94 15.38 -16.60 -13.41
C TYR A 94 15.45 -15.82 -12.09
N LEU A 95 16.00 -14.60 -12.08
CA LEU A 95 15.98 -13.69 -10.91
C LEU A 95 16.59 -14.28 -9.62
N LEU A 96 17.68 -15.05 -9.77
CA LEU A 96 18.46 -15.62 -8.67
C LEU A 96 19.81 -14.89 -8.57
N PRO A 97 19.89 -13.72 -7.91
CA PRO A 97 21.17 -13.02 -7.77
C PRO A 97 22.16 -13.87 -6.95
N ILE A 98 23.29 -14.19 -7.58
CA ILE A 98 24.40 -14.92 -6.95
C ILE A 98 25.11 -13.96 -5.98
N SER A 99 25.41 -14.42 -4.77
CA SER A 99 26.13 -13.62 -3.76
C SER A 99 27.64 -13.73 -3.96
N PHE A 100 28.17 -14.93 -4.14
CA PHE A 100 29.57 -15.11 -4.53
C PHE A 100 29.78 -16.46 -5.23
N ALA A 101 30.89 -16.57 -5.96
CA ALA A 101 31.33 -17.81 -6.57
C ALA A 101 32.86 -17.94 -6.54
N TYR A 102 33.33 -19.18 -6.40
CA TYR A 102 34.75 -19.48 -6.25
C TYR A 102 35.13 -20.80 -6.91
N GLU A 103 36.39 -20.88 -7.32
CA GLU A 103 36.99 -22.09 -7.87
C GLU A 103 37.35 -23.08 -6.78
N THR A 104 36.99 -24.35 -6.97
CA THR A 104 37.43 -25.42 -6.08
C THR A 104 38.94 -25.68 -6.27
N PHE A 105 39.60 -26.35 -5.31
CA PHE A 105 41.03 -26.69 -5.42
C PHE A 105 41.41 -27.45 -6.71
N ARG A 106 40.48 -28.23 -7.26
CA ARG A 106 40.69 -29.04 -8.47
C ARG A 106 40.34 -28.31 -9.77
N SER A 107 39.83 -27.08 -9.68
CA SER A 107 39.49 -26.29 -10.87
C SER A 107 40.71 -26.05 -11.75
N VAL A 108 40.53 -26.19 -13.05
CA VAL A 108 41.43 -25.72 -14.09
C VAL A 108 40.59 -24.81 -14.98
N ASP A 109 40.96 -23.53 -15.05
CA ASP A 109 40.24 -22.53 -15.86
C ASP A 109 38.73 -22.47 -15.57
N ARG A 110 38.35 -22.39 -14.28
CA ARG A 110 36.95 -22.30 -13.81
C ARG A 110 36.02 -23.43 -14.27
N ASN A 111 36.55 -24.59 -14.63
CA ASN A 111 35.72 -25.75 -14.98
C ASN A 111 35.04 -26.39 -13.76
N ARG A 112 35.51 -26.11 -12.54
CA ARG A 112 34.94 -26.64 -11.28
C ARG A 112 34.77 -25.52 -10.26
N PHE A 113 33.53 -25.14 -9.96
CA PHE A 113 33.25 -23.99 -9.11
C PHE A 113 32.02 -24.22 -8.25
N ARG A 114 31.95 -23.46 -7.16
CA ARG A 114 30.77 -23.38 -6.31
C ARG A 114 30.13 -22.02 -6.41
N VAL A 115 28.81 -22.02 -6.39
CA VAL A 115 27.98 -20.81 -6.41
C VAL A 115 27.22 -20.74 -5.09
N VAL A 116 27.23 -19.58 -4.46
CA VAL A 116 26.53 -19.36 -3.20
C VAL A 116 25.50 -18.24 -3.35
N PHE A 117 24.26 -18.54 -2.96
CA PHE A 117 23.15 -17.61 -2.85
C PHE A 117 22.90 -17.27 -1.39
N CYS A 118 22.56 -16.02 -1.07
CA CYS A 118 22.17 -15.59 0.26
C CYS A 118 20.68 -15.26 0.33
N ASN A 119 19.94 -15.86 1.25
CA ASN A 119 18.57 -15.48 1.53
C ASN A 119 18.51 -14.19 2.37
N ASP A 120 17.50 -13.36 2.14
CA ASP A 120 17.33 -12.07 2.82
C ASP A 120 16.99 -12.16 4.30
N VAL A 121 16.53 -13.33 4.78
CA VAL A 121 16.26 -13.59 6.21
C VAL A 121 16.77 -14.97 6.63
N PRO A 122 17.17 -15.18 7.90
CA PRO A 122 17.60 -16.50 8.37
C PRO A 122 16.44 -17.49 8.44
N ILE A 123 16.59 -18.62 7.76
CA ILE A 123 15.60 -19.70 7.75
C ILE A 123 15.86 -20.63 8.92
N LYS A 124 15.00 -20.59 9.94
CA LYS A 124 15.09 -21.46 11.14
C LYS A 124 14.33 -22.78 11.00
N ASN A 125 13.40 -22.86 10.04
CA ASN A 125 12.66 -24.09 9.79
C ASN A 125 13.40 -24.97 8.76
N LEU A 126 13.79 -26.17 9.20
CA LEU A 126 14.52 -27.13 8.37
C LEU A 126 13.80 -27.45 7.05
N GLN A 127 12.51 -27.77 7.10
CA GLN A 127 11.73 -28.17 5.92
C GLN A 127 11.65 -27.04 4.89
N VAL A 128 11.56 -25.79 5.34
CA VAL A 128 11.58 -24.62 4.44
C VAL A 128 12.95 -24.45 3.80
N ALA A 129 14.04 -24.58 4.56
CA ALA A 129 15.39 -24.53 3.99
C ALA A 129 15.60 -25.67 2.97
N GLU A 130 15.10 -26.88 3.24
CA GLU A 130 15.16 -28.01 2.30
C GLU A 130 14.38 -27.70 1.02
N ALA A 131 13.19 -27.09 1.14
CA ALA A 131 12.40 -26.68 -0.01
C ALA A 131 13.11 -25.63 -0.88
N MET A 132 13.80 -24.67 -0.25
CA MET A 132 14.59 -23.66 -0.96
C MET A 132 15.80 -24.27 -1.68
N GLN A 133 16.60 -25.12 -1.01
CA GLN A 133 17.75 -25.79 -1.63
C GLN A 133 17.29 -26.67 -2.82
N LYS A 134 16.21 -27.43 -2.66
CA LYS A 134 15.60 -28.22 -3.75
C LYS A 134 15.10 -27.34 -4.91
N ALA A 135 14.49 -26.19 -4.62
CA ALA A 135 14.03 -25.27 -5.68
C ALA A 135 15.20 -24.74 -6.52
N ILE A 136 16.30 -24.38 -5.86
CA ILE A 136 17.52 -23.93 -6.53
C ILE A 136 18.10 -25.07 -7.39
N LEU A 137 18.17 -26.30 -6.87
CA LEU A 137 18.63 -27.48 -7.63
C LEU A 137 17.74 -27.83 -8.82
N GLU A 138 16.42 -27.68 -8.72
CA GLU A 138 15.53 -27.91 -9.87
C GLU A 138 15.76 -26.90 -11.01
N ILE A 139 16.25 -25.70 -10.70
CA ILE A 139 16.63 -24.67 -11.69
C ILE A 139 18.05 -24.92 -12.24
N PHE A 140 18.92 -25.57 -11.47
CA PHE A 140 20.28 -25.95 -11.84
C PHE A 140 20.49 -27.47 -11.72
N PRO A 141 19.81 -28.28 -12.56
CA PRO A 141 19.88 -29.75 -12.48
C PRO A 141 21.28 -30.33 -12.74
N GLU A 142 22.21 -29.53 -13.29
CA GLU A 142 23.61 -29.88 -13.54
C GLU A 142 24.49 -29.80 -12.30
N ALA A 143 24.03 -29.18 -11.21
CA ALA A 143 24.76 -29.13 -9.95
C ALA A 143 24.81 -30.52 -9.28
N ASP A 144 25.85 -30.79 -8.49
CA ASP A 144 26.00 -32.06 -7.77
C ASP A 144 24.79 -32.29 -6.84
N PRO A 145 24.03 -33.39 -7.02
CA PRO A 145 22.87 -33.71 -6.18
C PRO A 145 23.18 -33.84 -4.69
N ILE A 146 24.43 -34.07 -4.29
CA ILE A 146 24.82 -34.13 -2.87
C ILE A 146 24.49 -32.82 -2.15
N THR A 147 24.53 -31.69 -2.88
CA THR A 147 24.20 -30.35 -2.38
C THR A 147 22.73 -30.17 -2.03
N GLU A 148 21.87 -31.17 -2.27
CA GLU A 148 20.50 -31.19 -1.74
C GLU A 148 20.46 -31.23 -0.21
N ARG A 149 21.53 -31.74 0.43
CA ARG A 149 21.66 -31.85 1.88
C ARG A 149 22.04 -30.51 2.51
N LEU A 150 21.27 -30.07 3.51
CA LEU A 150 21.57 -28.83 4.24
C LEU A 150 22.75 -28.97 5.22
N ALA A 151 22.79 -30.07 5.98
CA ALA A 151 23.93 -30.42 6.82
C ALA A 151 25.04 -31.04 5.97
N LEU A 152 25.60 -30.22 5.08
CA LEU A 152 26.68 -30.59 4.16
C LEU A 152 27.84 -29.60 4.31
N PRO A 153 28.92 -30.00 5.01
CA PRO A 153 30.18 -29.29 4.96
C PRO A 153 30.74 -29.31 3.54
N LEU A 154 31.16 -28.14 3.06
CA LEU A 154 31.76 -27.91 1.77
C LEU A 154 33.18 -27.41 1.98
N LEU A 155 34.08 -27.85 1.10
CA LEU A 155 35.43 -27.28 1.08
C LEU A 155 35.40 -25.88 0.48
N GLY A 156 36.32 -25.05 0.96
CA GLY A 156 36.64 -23.79 0.30
C GLY A 156 37.32 -23.98 -1.06
N GLY A 157 37.85 -22.88 -1.55
CA GLY A 157 38.46 -22.76 -2.86
C GLY A 157 39.88 -22.22 -2.85
N LYS A 158 40.35 -21.87 -4.05
CA LYS A 158 41.65 -21.21 -4.25
C LYS A 158 41.55 -19.84 -4.92
N ASN A 159 40.34 -19.45 -5.34
CA ASN A 159 40.09 -18.20 -6.04
C ASN A 159 38.61 -17.84 -6.02
N THR A 160 38.24 -16.76 -5.33
CA THR A 160 36.95 -16.10 -5.46
C THR A 160 36.97 -15.16 -6.67
N PHE A 161 36.15 -15.46 -7.68
CA PHE A 161 36.13 -14.70 -8.93
C PHE A 161 34.85 -13.87 -9.13
N TYR A 162 33.87 -14.00 -8.24
CA TYR A 162 32.64 -13.20 -8.27
C TYR A 162 32.15 -12.93 -6.85
N VAL A 163 31.83 -11.67 -6.55
CA VAL A 163 31.20 -11.23 -5.29
C VAL A 163 30.21 -10.11 -5.60
N ASP A 164 28.99 -10.24 -5.11
CA ASP A 164 27.99 -9.18 -5.04
C ASP A 164 27.49 -9.08 -3.57
N PRO A 165 27.92 -8.05 -2.82
CA PRO A 165 27.59 -7.91 -1.40
C PRO A 165 26.09 -7.69 -1.14
N ASP A 166 25.36 -7.15 -2.12
CA ASP A 166 23.95 -6.76 -1.99
C ASP A 166 22.99 -7.83 -2.54
N ALA A 167 23.52 -8.85 -3.22
CA ALA A 167 22.73 -9.94 -3.78
C ALA A 167 22.01 -10.73 -2.68
N ARG A 168 20.67 -10.73 -2.75
CA ARG A 168 19.78 -11.51 -1.90
C ARG A 168 18.68 -12.19 -2.72
N ILE A 169 18.45 -13.46 -2.45
CA ILE A 169 17.22 -14.16 -2.85
C ILE A 169 16.19 -14.07 -1.71
N ASN A 170 14.93 -14.38 -2.02
CA ASN A 170 13.92 -14.65 -0.99
C ASN A 170 13.02 -15.81 -1.44
N ILE A 171 12.39 -16.48 -0.47
CA ILE A 171 11.59 -17.67 -0.74
C ILE A 171 10.41 -17.40 -1.70
N ALA A 172 9.75 -16.26 -1.58
CA ALA A 172 8.58 -15.94 -2.37
C ALA A 172 8.96 -15.81 -3.86
N ASP A 173 9.98 -15.00 -4.16
CA ASP A 173 10.51 -14.81 -5.51
C ASP A 173 11.17 -16.09 -6.07
N LEU A 174 11.83 -16.89 -5.22
CA LEU A 174 12.41 -18.18 -5.61
C LEU A 174 11.32 -19.15 -6.11
N MET A 175 10.18 -19.23 -5.44
CA MET A 175 9.07 -20.09 -5.89
C MET A 175 8.48 -19.63 -7.23
N ILE A 176 8.42 -18.32 -7.46
CA ILE A 176 8.03 -17.77 -8.77
C ILE A 176 9.08 -18.09 -9.84
N SER A 177 10.35 -18.03 -9.48
CA SER A 177 11.48 -18.33 -10.37
C SER A 177 11.48 -19.79 -10.81
N LEU A 178 11.24 -20.71 -9.86
CA LEU A 178 11.04 -22.14 -10.14
C LEU A 178 9.85 -22.38 -11.07
N ALA A 179 8.70 -21.77 -10.77
CA ALA A 179 7.52 -21.91 -11.61
C ALA A 179 7.75 -21.36 -13.03
N THR A 180 8.50 -20.26 -13.15
CA THR A 180 8.89 -19.67 -14.43
C THR A 180 9.80 -20.62 -15.20
N PHE A 181 10.82 -21.17 -14.55
CA PHE A 181 11.70 -22.20 -15.12
C PHE A 181 10.91 -23.41 -15.67
N TYR A 182 9.95 -23.94 -14.92
CA TYR A 182 9.11 -25.04 -15.42
C TYR A 182 8.20 -24.67 -16.59
N ARG A 183 7.76 -23.41 -16.70
CA ARG A 183 6.94 -22.94 -17.83
C ARG A 183 7.74 -22.74 -19.10
N ASP A 184 9.00 -22.33 -18.97
CA ASP A 184 9.84 -21.99 -20.12
C ASP A 184 10.66 -23.16 -20.64
N GLY A 185 10.98 -24.14 -19.78
CA GLY A 185 11.72 -25.33 -20.16
C GLY A 185 10.85 -26.42 -20.81
N ASP A 186 11.48 -27.56 -21.08
CA ASP A 186 10.84 -28.76 -21.66
C ASP A 186 9.65 -29.29 -20.84
N ALA A 187 9.56 -28.86 -19.59
CA ALA A 187 8.50 -29.19 -18.66
C ALA A 187 7.19 -28.42 -18.88
N SER A 188 7.11 -27.47 -19.81
CA SER A 188 5.93 -26.63 -20.03
C SER A 188 4.63 -27.44 -20.17
N ARG A 189 4.67 -28.56 -20.92
CA ARG A 189 3.54 -29.51 -21.12
C ARG A 189 3.15 -30.28 -19.86
N HIS A 190 4.04 -30.34 -18.87
CA HIS A 190 3.86 -31.06 -17.61
C HIS A 190 3.94 -30.14 -16.40
N PHE A 191 3.74 -28.83 -16.58
CA PHE A 191 3.91 -27.81 -15.56
C PHE A 191 3.17 -28.17 -14.26
N SER A 192 1.85 -28.38 -14.33
CA SER A 192 1.02 -28.69 -13.16
C SER A 192 1.44 -29.99 -12.47
N ARG A 193 1.94 -30.97 -13.25
CA ARG A 193 2.43 -32.25 -12.72
C ARG A 193 3.74 -32.03 -11.95
N ARG A 194 4.71 -31.30 -12.53
CA ARG A 194 5.98 -31.01 -11.86
C ARG A 194 5.77 -30.15 -10.62
N MET A 195 4.88 -29.16 -10.68
CA MET A 195 4.58 -28.36 -9.50
C MET A 195 3.99 -29.18 -8.36
N ARG A 196 3.06 -30.10 -8.68
CA ARG A 196 2.52 -31.04 -7.70
C ARG A 196 3.59 -31.97 -7.15
N GLN A 197 4.47 -32.51 -7.99
CA GLN A 197 5.57 -33.37 -7.53
C GLN A 197 6.55 -32.63 -6.62
N PHE A 198 6.87 -31.38 -6.96
CA PHE A 198 7.71 -30.52 -6.13
C PHE A 198 7.06 -30.25 -4.77
N ALA A 199 5.77 -29.90 -4.75
CA ALA A 199 4.97 -29.76 -3.53
C ALA A 199 4.98 -31.03 -2.68
N GLN A 200 4.74 -32.20 -3.29
CA GLN A 200 4.78 -33.50 -2.60
C GLN A 200 6.15 -33.82 -1.99
N LYS A 201 7.25 -33.42 -2.62
CA LYS A 201 8.61 -33.64 -2.10
C LYS A 201 8.99 -32.69 -0.98
N THR A 202 8.41 -31.49 -0.96
CA THR A 202 8.78 -30.40 -0.03
C THR A 202 7.75 -30.21 1.09
N GLY A 203 6.55 -30.74 0.91
CA GLY A 203 5.39 -30.46 1.75
C GLY A 203 4.84 -29.04 1.57
N LEU A 204 5.18 -28.31 0.50
CA LEU A 204 4.58 -27.00 0.24
C LEU A 204 3.13 -27.17 -0.26
N GLN A 205 2.20 -26.42 0.32
CA GLN A 205 0.85 -26.32 -0.25
C GLN A 205 0.89 -25.55 -1.58
N LEU A 206 -0.12 -25.76 -2.43
CA LEU A 206 -0.24 -25.02 -3.69
C LEU A 206 -1.45 -24.07 -3.68
N ARG A 207 -1.24 -22.81 -4.01
CA ARG A 207 -2.29 -21.81 -4.29
C ARG A 207 -2.36 -21.54 -5.79
N ASN A 208 -3.51 -21.79 -6.40
CA ASN A 208 -3.72 -21.66 -7.86
C ASN A 208 -2.68 -22.41 -8.70
N GLY A 209 -2.15 -23.54 -8.18
CA GLY A 209 -1.14 -24.36 -8.87
C GLY A 209 0.32 -23.97 -8.60
N LEU A 210 0.58 -22.93 -7.83
CA LEU A 210 1.92 -22.45 -7.46
C LEU A 210 2.18 -22.63 -5.95
N PRO A 211 3.45 -22.69 -5.49
CA PRO A 211 3.75 -22.81 -4.06
C PRO A 211 3.10 -21.67 -3.26
N TYR A 212 2.39 -22.03 -2.19
CA TYR A 212 1.66 -21.06 -1.39
C TYR A 212 2.59 -20.41 -0.38
N VAL A 213 3.22 -19.33 -0.83
CA VAL A 213 4.07 -18.45 -0.03
C VAL A 213 3.53 -17.03 -0.11
N GLU A 214 3.41 -16.37 1.03
CA GLU A 214 2.99 -14.97 1.11
C GLU A 214 4.15 -14.13 1.65
N CYS A 215 4.33 -12.95 1.07
CA CYS A 215 5.23 -11.93 1.60
C CYS A 215 4.37 -10.85 2.25
N MET A 216 4.55 -10.65 3.56
CA MET A 216 3.86 -9.64 4.35
C MET A 216 4.86 -8.62 4.91
N GLU A 217 4.37 -7.41 5.12
CA GLU A 217 5.10 -6.31 5.75
C GLU A 217 4.27 -5.84 6.97
N GLU A 218 4.94 -5.46 8.07
CA GLU A 218 4.44 -5.46 9.46
C GLU A 218 3.09 -4.76 9.74
N ASN A 219 2.68 -3.78 8.92
CA ASN A 219 1.43 -3.02 9.13
C ASN A 219 0.13 -3.85 8.94
N VAL A 220 0.21 -5.18 8.84
CA VAL A 220 -0.93 -6.11 8.75
C VAL A 220 -1.08 -6.97 10.02
N PHE A 221 -0.09 -7.00 10.92
CA PHE A 221 -0.13 -7.87 12.11
C PHE A 221 -1.03 -7.35 13.25
N GLU A 222 -1.46 -6.09 13.24
CA GLU A 222 -2.26 -5.48 14.31
C GLU A 222 -3.79 -5.57 14.16
N SER A 223 -4.33 -6.41 13.27
CA SER A 223 -5.80 -6.59 13.14
C SER A 223 -6.26 -8.04 13.24
N GLY A 224 -5.54 -8.88 13.98
CA GLY A 224 -5.80 -10.32 14.02
C GLY A 224 -5.47 -11.02 15.32
N ALA A 225 -5.50 -10.33 16.46
CA ALA A 225 -5.52 -11.01 17.77
C ALA A 225 -6.86 -11.76 17.92
N GLY A 226 -6.96 -12.96 17.33
CA GLY A 226 -8.16 -13.80 17.41
C GLY A 226 -8.33 -14.90 16.37
N LYS A 227 -7.49 -14.99 15.32
CA LYS A 227 -7.52 -16.16 14.43
C LYS A 227 -6.43 -17.14 14.85
N THR A 228 -6.85 -18.31 15.34
CA THR A 228 -5.98 -19.48 15.51
C THR A 228 -5.22 -19.72 14.21
N THR A 229 -3.91 -19.51 14.25
CA THR A 229 -3.00 -19.80 13.16
C THR A 229 -3.06 -21.31 12.88
N PRO A 230 -3.36 -21.75 11.65
CA PRO A 230 -3.31 -23.16 11.32
C PRO A 230 -1.91 -23.71 11.62
N ILE A 231 -1.83 -24.90 12.24
CA ILE A 231 -0.58 -25.60 12.58
C ILE A 231 0.37 -25.75 11.38
N SER A 232 -0.18 -25.70 10.16
CA SER A 232 0.49 -25.79 8.86
C SER A 232 1.21 -24.51 8.38
N THR A 233 1.24 -23.43 9.16
CA THR A 233 1.74 -22.13 8.70
C THR A 233 3.04 -21.73 9.40
N ILE A 234 4.10 -21.43 8.65
CA ILE A 234 5.40 -20.99 9.18
C ILE A 234 5.62 -19.52 8.87
N TYR A 235 5.99 -18.75 9.89
CA TYR A 235 6.43 -17.37 9.79
C TYR A 235 7.94 -17.28 9.77
N ILE A 236 8.50 -16.54 8.82
CA ILE A 236 9.93 -16.36 8.64
C ILE A 236 10.20 -14.86 8.53
N GLY A 237 10.97 -14.28 9.45
CA GLY A 237 11.31 -12.87 9.42
C GLY A 237 12.33 -12.47 10.48
N VAL A 238 12.70 -11.19 10.47
CA VAL A 238 13.58 -10.57 11.47
C VAL A 238 12.74 -10.18 12.70
N ALA A 239 13.33 -10.26 13.89
CA ALA A 239 12.66 -10.01 15.17
C ALA A 239 11.98 -8.62 15.24
N PRO A 240 10.95 -8.45 16.08
CA PRO A 240 10.30 -7.16 16.32
C PRO A 240 11.33 -6.08 16.68
N GLY A 241 11.31 -4.94 15.98
CA GLY A 241 12.19 -3.78 16.25
C GLY A 241 13.17 -3.39 15.14
N ALA A 242 13.21 -4.10 14.00
CA ALA A 242 13.96 -3.66 12.82
C ALA A 242 13.13 -2.65 11.98
N PRO A 243 13.73 -1.59 11.42
CA PRO A 243 13.01 -0.51 10.73
C PRO A 243 12.22 -0.96 9.49
N VAL A 244 12.49 -2.16 8.96
CA VAL A 244 11.63 -2.85 7.97
C VAL A 244 11.66 -4.35 8.26
N SER A 245 10.64 -4.88 8.92
CA SER A 245 10.49 -6.33 9.06
C SER A 245 9.72 -6.91 7.86
N LYS A 246 10.41 -7.70 7.03
CA LYS A 246 9.75 -8.58 6.06
C LYS A 246 9.42 -9.90 6.73
N TYR A 247 8.19 -10.36 6.55
CA TYR A 247 7.78 -11.69 6.98
C TYR A 247 7.30 -12.51 5.80
N TYR A 248 7.73 -13.76 5.75
CA TYR A 248 7.21 -14.75 4.82
C TYR A 248 6.29 -15.72 5.56
N ILE A 249 5.11 -15.95 5.01
CA ILE A 249 4.20 -16.98 5.47
C ILE A 249 4.30 -18.14 4.49
N VAL A 250 4.77 -19.28 4.97
CA VAL A 250 4.93 -20.50 4.19
C VAL A 250 3.89 -21.52 4.64
N HIS A 251 3.02 -21.93 3.73
CA HIS A 251 1.97 -22.90 4.00
C HIS A 251 2.45 -24.31 3.65
N LEU A 252 2.48 -25.19 4.64
CA LEU A 252 2.96 -26.56 4.51
C LEU A 252 1.87 -27.61 4.78
N ASP A 253 1.99 -28.76 4.14
CA ASP A 253 1.32 -30.00 4.51
C ASP A 253 2.21 -30.78 5.47
N THR A 254 1.65 -31.18 6.61
CA THR A 254 2.35 -31.99 7.62
C THR A 254 2.08 -33.49 7.46
N THR A 255 1.03 -33.85 6.72
CA THR A 255 0.63 -35.24 6.48
C THR A 255 1.54 -35.91 5.45
N ILE A 256 2.18 -37.01 5.87
CA ILE A 256 2.99 -37.85 4.98
C ILE A 256 2.05 -38.84 4.28
N LYS A 257 1.95 -38.73 2.96
CA LYS A 257 1.16 -39.64 2.12
C LYS A 257 1.83 -41.01 1.99
N LYS A 258 3.14 -41.02 1.76
CA LYS A 258 3.95 -42.25 1.67
C LYS A 258 5.43 -41.92 1.82
N ARG A 259 6.27 -42.95 1.84
CA ARG A 259 7.71 -42.81 1.65
C ARG A 259 8.11 -43.37 0.29
N ASP A 260 9.14 -42.80 -0.33
CA ASP A 260 9.72 -43.36 -1.55
C ASP A 260 10.61 -44.58 -1.24
N ARG A 261 11.19 -45.18 -2.29
CA ARG A 261 12.07 -46.36 -2.17
C ARG A 261 13.34 -46.11 -1.34
N TYR A 262 13.68 -44.85 -1.09
CA TYR A 262 14.85 -44.42 -0.33
C TYR A 262 14.47 -43.96 1.08
N GLY A 263 13.19 -44.08 1.47
CA GLY A 263 12.69 -43.67 2.77
C GLY A 263 12.34 -42.18 2.88
N ASN A 264 12.49 -41.40 1.80
CA ASN A 264 12.19 -39.97 1.80
C ASN A 264 10.68 -39.75 1.91
N LYS A 265 10.29 -38.70 2.63
CA LYS A 265 8.87 -38.34 2.83
C LYS A 265 8.27 -37.80 1.53
N ILE A 266 7.10 -38.32 1.17
CA ILE A 266 6.21 -37.76 0.16
C ILE A 266 4.96 -37.30 0.89
N TYR A 267 4.76 -35.99 0.92
CA TYR A 267 3.65 -35.33 1.58
C TYR A 267 2.38 -35.44 0.73
N ASP A 268 1.22 -35.27 1.38
CA ASP A 268 0.01 -34.94 0.64
C ASP A 268 0.13 -33.54 0.01
N THR A 269 -0.82 -33.15 -0.84
CA THR A 269 -0.77 -31.81 -1.46
C THR A 269 -2.12 -31.12 -1.40
N THR A 270 -2.23 -30.19 -0.47
CA THR A 270 -3.36 -29.27 -0.36
C THR A 270 -3.33 -28.29 -1.54
N LEU A 271 -4.47 -28.20 -2.23
CA LEU A 271 -4.68 -27.30 -3.37
C LEU A 271 -5.67 -26.20 -2.98
N VAL A 272 -5.17 -25.00 -2.73
CA VAL A 272 -5.98 -23.82 -2.44
C VAL A 272 -6.33 -23.11 -3.74
N LYS A 273 -7.62 -22.93 -4.03
CA LYS A 273 -8.08 -22.08 -5.12
C LYS A 273 -8.53 -20.73 -4.56
N THR A 274 -8.02 -19.65 -5.13
CA THR A 274 -8.43 -18.28 -4.80
C THR A 274 -8.93 -17.57 -6.05
N PRO A 275 -9.91 -16.66 -5.93
CA PRO A 275 -10.38 -15.89 -7.07
C PRO A 275 -9.25 -15.04 -7.63
N ARG A 276 -9.30 -14.79 -8.95
CA ARG A 276 -8.36 -13.87 -9.59
C ARG A 276 -8.47 -12.48 -8.96
N ARG A 277 -7.33 -11.82 -8.79
CA ARG A 277 -7.25 -10.43 -8.37
C ARG A 277 -8.15 -9.52 -9.19
N LYS A 278 -8.88 -8.63 -8.54
CA LYS A 278 -9.49 -7.47 -9.20
C LYS A 278 -8.41 -6.43 -9.51
N LEU A 279 -8.17 -6.19 -10.80
CA LEU A 279 -7.21 -5.18 -11.26
C LEU A 279 -7.76 -3.76 -11.10
N VAL A 280 -6.88 -2.82 -10.80
CA VAL A 280 -7.21 -1.39 -10.81
C VAL A 280 -7.59 -0.98 -12.24
N ARG A 281 -8.79 -0.43 -12.41
CA ARG A 281 -9.29 0.10 -13.68
C ARG A 281 -9.06 1.60 -13.77
N ASN A 282 -9.09 2.15 -14.99
CA ASN A 282 -9.00 3.58 -15.28
C ASN A 282 -7.79 4.25 -14.60
N PHE A 283 -6.65 3.55 -14.56
CA PHE A 283 -5.40 4.08 -14.02
C PHE A 283 -4.72 4.94 -15.09
N SER A 284 -4.29 6.15 -14.73
CA SER A 284 -3.58 7.04 -15.65
C SER A 284 -2.09 6.70 -15.69
N PHE A 285 -1.64 6.20 -16.85
CA PHE A 285 -0.22 5.97 -17.11
C PHE A 285 0.53 7.28 -17.31
N GLU A 286 -0.14 8.32 -17.83
CA GLU A 286 0.39 9.67 -17.96
C GLU A 286 0.67 10.27 -16.58
N GLY A 287 -0.26 10.10 -15.63
CA GLY A 287 -0.07 10.50 -14.24
C GLY A 287 1.04 9.73 -13.54
N LEU A 288 1.20 8.44 -13.86
CA LEU A 288 2.33 7.64 -13.37
C LEU A 288 3.67 8.15 -13.95
N TYR A 289 3.73 8.43 -15.26
CA TYR A 289 4.89 9.00 -15.93
C TYR A 289 5.28 10.36 -15.33
N ALA A 290 4.31 11.24 -15.11
CA ALA A 290 4.55 12.59 -14.59
C ALA A 290 5.02 12.63 -13.13
N ARG A 291 4.71 11.60 -12.32
CA ARG A 291 4.92 11.63 -10.85
C ARG A 291 5.90 10.59 -10.33
N CYS A 292 6.14 9.51 -11.07
CA CYS A 292 7.05 8.45 -10.65
C CYS A 292 8.30 8.45 -11.53
N ARG A 293 9.37 9.08 -11.05
CA ARG A 293 10.68 9.11 -11.73
C ARG A 293 11.18 7.72 -12.12
N LEU A 294 10.96 6.71 -11.26
CA LEU A 294 11.34 5.34 -11.55
C LEU A 294 10.62 4.78 -12.80
N TRP A 295 9.32 5.02 -12.91
CA TRP A 295 8.55 4.58 -14.08
C TRP A 295 8.93 5.39 -15.32
N GLN A 296 9.10 6.70 -15.18
CA GLN A 296 9.55 7.57 -16.27
C GLN A 296 10.85 7.08 -16.89
N GLU A 297 11.88 6.81 -16.07
CA GLU A 297 13.15 6.30 -16.58
C GLU A 297 13.05 4.88 -17.15
N PHE A 298 12.16 4.04 -16.63
CA PHE A 298 11.88 2.74 -17.20
C PHE A 298 11.27 2.87 -18.60
N GLU A 299 10.26 3.71 -18.75
CA GLU A 299 9.56 3.95 -20.01
C GLU A 299 10.46 4.61 -21.06
N ASP A 300 11.30 5.56 -20.65
CA ASP A 300 12.31 6.22 -21.50
C ASP A 300 13.50 5.31 -21.87
N GLY A 301 13.61 4.10 -21.31
CA GLY A 301 14.76 3.22 -21.48
C GLY A 301 16.05 3.70 -20.82
N LYS A 302 15.96 4.71 -19.93
CA LYS A 302 17.08 5.31 -19.20
C LYS A 302 17.40 4.62 -17.88
N LEU A 303 16.48 3.80 -17.36
CA LEU A 303 16.63 3.14 -16.07
C LEU A 303 17.94 2.33 -16.03
N LYS A 304 18.81 2.66 -15.06
CA LYS A 304 20.03 1.88 -14.78
C LYS A 304 19.62 0.51 -14.22
N GLN A 305 20.17 -0.54 -14.81
CA GLN A 305 19.67 -1.89 -14.65
C GLN A 305 20.06 -2.46 -13.28
N LYS A 306 19.09 -2.62 -12.37
CA LYS A 306 19.18 -3.48 -11.19
C LYS A 306 18.01 -4.45 -11.21
N HIS A 307 18.30 -5.75 -11.12
CA HIS A 307 17.29 -6.81 -11.27
C HIS A 307 16.08 -6.63 -10.34
N LYS A 308 16.35 -6.39 -9.04
CA LYS A 308 15.34 -6.16 -8.00
C LYS A 308 14.38 -5.01 -8.34
N VAL A 309 14.89 -3.96 -8.99
CA VAL A 309 14.11 -2.76 -9.33
C VAL A 309 13.09 -3.07 -10.42
N VAL A 310 13.53 -3.72 -11.50
CA VAL A 310 12.65 -4.08 -12.64
C VAL A 310 11.60 -5.11 -12.20
N TRP A 311 11.99 -6.10 -11.39
CA TRP A 311 11.07 -7.08 -10.81
C TRP A 311 9.97 -6.42 -9.98
N SER A 312 10.35 -5.50 -9.09
CA SER A 312 9.40 -4.81 -8.21
C SER A 312 8.48 -3.86 -8.99
N LEU A 313 8.99 -3.24 -10.05
CA LEU A 313 8.20 -2.42 -10.97
C LEU A 313 7.16 -3.27 -11.71
N LEU A 314 7.54 -4.46 -12.20
CA LEU A 314 6.63 -5.41 -12.81
C LEU A 314 5.52 -5.85 -11.83
N ASN A 315 5.89 -6.25 -10.61
CA ASN A 315 4.94 -6.68 -9.58
C ASN A 315 3.89 -5.58 -9.32
N ASN A 316 4.31 -4.33 -9.22
CA ASN A 316 3.39 -3.19 -9.08
C ASN A 316 2.47 -3.04 -10.29
N ILE A 317 3.02 -2.91 -11.51
CA ILE A 317 2.20 -2.54 -12.68
C ILE A 317 1.25 -3.67 -13.10
N CYS A 318 1.55 -4.94 -12.78
CA CYS A 318 0.64 -6.06 -12.97
C CYS A 318 -0.67 -5.90 -12.17
N CYS A 319 -0.73 -5.06 -11.15
CA CYS A 319 -1.97 -4.78 -10.40
C CYS A 319 -2.98 -3.91 -11.17
N VAL A 320 -2.58 -3.35 -12.32
CA VAL A 320 -3.37 -2.41 -13.12
C VAL A 320 -3.86 -3.07 -14.40
N LYS A 321 -5.11 -2.79 -14.80
CA LYS A 321 -5.66 -3.24 -16.08
C LYS A 321 -4.86 -2.61 -17.22
N GLY A 322 -4.27 -3.45 -18.08
CA GLY A 322 -3.38 -3.01 -19.17
C GLY A 322 -1.91 -2.84 -18.77
N GLY A 323 -1.59 -2.90 -17.47
CA GLY A 323 -0.23 -2.68 -16.98
C GLY A 323 0.79 -3.72 -17.46
N ALA A 324 0.41 -5.00 -17.48
CA ALA A 324 1.25 -6.07 -18.03
C ALA A 324 1.54 -5.86 -19.53
N LYS A 325 0.55 -5.42 -20.31
CA LYS A 325 0.72 -5.10 -21.73
C LYS A 325 1.73 -3.97 -21.91
N ARG A 326 1.56 -2.87 -21.16
CA ARG A 326 2.46 -1.71 -21.22
C ARG A 326 3.89 -2.07 -20.83
N PHE A 327 4.07 -2.88 -19.78
CA PHE A 327 5.39 -3.37 -19.38
C PHE A 327 6.05 -4.19 -20.49
N LEU A 328 5.31 -5.13 -21.11
CA LEU A 328 5.83 -5.97 -22.20
C LEU A 328 6.24 -5.14 -23.41
N GLU A 329 5.46 -4.15 -23.82
CA GLU A 329 5.79 -3.23 -24.92
C GLU A 329 7.15 -2.54 -24.67
N ILE A 330 7.33 -1.98 -23.47
CA ILE A 330 8.58 -1.30 -23.08
C ILE A 330 9.74 -2.30 -23.00
N ALA A 331 9.54 -3.46 -22.39
CA ALA A 331 10.57 -4.48 -22.24
C ALA A 331 11.02 -5.04 -23.60
N GLU A 332 10.09 -5.28 -24.53
CA GLU A 332 10.39 -5.74 -25.89
C GLU A 332 11.20 -4.70 -26.67
N ALA A 333 10.84 -3.42 -26.58
CA ALA A 333 11.61 -2.33 -27.20
C ALA A 333 13.05 -2.27 -26.66
N GLN A 334 13.22 -2.37 -25.33
CA GLN A 334 14.55 -2.36 -24.72
C GLN A 334 15.37 -3.62 -25.01
N ALA A 335 14.73 -4.78 -25.12
CA ALA A 335 15.38 -6.03 -25.53
C ALA A 335 15.91 -5.94 -26.96
N LYS A 336 15.14 -5.33 -27.89
CA LYS A 336 15.56 -5.03 -29.27
C LYS A 336 16.74 -4.05 -29.31
N ALA A 337 16.76 -3.08 -28.42
CA ALA A 337 17.89 -2.16 -28.23
C ALA A 337 19.13 -2.80 -27.57
N GLY A 338 19.17 -4.14 -27.43
CA GLY A 338 20.34 -4.87 -26.92
C GLY A 338 20.46 -4.94 -25.40
N ARG A 339 19.50 -4.39 -24.63
CA ARG A 339 19.56 -4.43 -23.16
C ARG A 339 19.28 -5.84 -22.64
N LYS A 340 20.33 -6.55 -22.22
CA LYS A 340 20.29 -7.96 -21.74
C LYS A 340 19.26 -8.19 -20.63
N MET A 341 19.10 -7.25 -19.70
CA MET A 341 18.12 -7.32 -18.60
C MET A 341 16.68 -7.59 -19.07
N PHE A 342 16.31 -7.16 -20.28
CA PHE A 342 14.96 -7.30 -20.79
C PHE A 342 14.76 -8.53 -21.69
N LYS A 343 15.83 -9.29 -21.97
CA LYS A 343 15.78 -10.60 -22.64
C LYS A 343 15.45 -11.71 -21.62
N LYS A 344 14.28 -11.60 -20.98
CA LYS A 344 13.78 -12.53 -19.96
C LYS A 344 12.39 -13.03 -20.32
N PRO A 345 11.93 -14.17 -19.76
CA PRO A 345 10.61 -14.71 -20.00
C PRO A 345 9.51 -13.94 -19.23
N TRP A 346 9.38 -12.64 -19.49
CA TRP A 346 8.48 -11.75 -18.77
C TRP A 346 7.01 -12.20 -18.81
N LYS A 347 6.57 -12.84 -19.90
CA LYS A 347 5.23 -13.41 -20.02
C LYS A 347 4.97 -14.50 -18.96
N SER A 348 5.95 -15.36 -18.73
CA SER A 348 5.86 -16.43 -17.72
C SER A 348 5.88 -15.86 -16.31
N PHE A 349 6.72 -14.87 -16.04
CA PHE A 349 6.70 -14.11 -14.79
C PHE A 349 5.34 -13.45 -14.51
N ILE A 350 4.75 -12.77 -15.51
CA ILE A 350 3.43 -12.14 -15.41
C ILE A 350 2.34 -13.17 -15.09
N ASN A 351 2.35 -14.32 -15.75
CA ASN A 351 1.39 -15.39 -15.49
C ASN A 351 1.49 -15.88 -14.04
N ASN A 352 2.71 -16.11 -13.55
CA ASN A 352 2.94 -16.55 -12.19
C ASN A 352 2.54 -15.49 -11.14
N LEU A 353 2.76 -14.20 -11.41
CA LEU A 353 2.30 -13.10 -10.56
C LEU A 353 0.77 -13.04 -10.44
N TYR A 354 0.06 -13.26 -11.55
CA TYR A 354 -1.40 -13.28 -11.54
C TYR A 354 -1.98 -14.48 -10.79
N GLU A 355 -1.37 -15.65 -10.92
CA GLU A 355 -1.78 -16.86 -10.20
C GLU A 355 -1.53 -16.75 -8.70
N ASN A 356 -0.40 -16.16 -8.29
CA ASN A 356 -0.07 -16.00 -6.87
C ASN A 356 -0.68 -14.76 -6.20
N ASN A 357 -1.29 -13.83 -6.93
CA ASN A 357 -1.94 -12.66 -6.33
C ASN A 357 -0.98 -11.83 -5.44
N TYR A 358 0.26 -11.58 -5.89
CA TYR A 358 1.30 -10.83 -5.15
C TYR A 358 0.96 -9.37 -4.88
N ALA A 359 1.01 -8.90 -3.64
CA ALA A 359 0.76 -7.49 -3.33
C ALA A 359 1.77 -6.55 -4.02
N PRO A 360 1.37 -5.32 -4.41
CA PRO A 360 2.28 -4.35 -4.99
C PRO A 360 3.41 -3.99 -4.00
N ALA A 361 4.65 -4.07 -4.44
CA ALA A 361 5.83 -3.81 -3.61
C ALA A 361 5.96 -2.32 -3.22
N ARG A 362 6.37 -2.03 -1.98
CA ARG A 362 6.63 -0.65 -1.51
C ARG A 362 7.88 -0.05 -2.12
N CYS A 363 7.82 1.25 -2.41
CA CYS A 363 8.96 1.97 -2.99
C CYS A 363 10.18 1.95 -2.08
N GLU A 364 10.02 2.04 -0.76
CA GLU A 364 11.11 1.97 0.23
C GLU A 364 12.03 0.75 0.06
N ASN A 365 11.51 -0.37 -0.47
CA ASN A 365 12.26 -1.62 -0.55
C ASN A 365 13.16 -1.75 -1.78
N PHE A 366 12.95 -0.93 -2.82
CA PHE A 366 13.63 -1.10 -4.11
C PHE A 366 13.84 0.19 -4.91
N CYS A 367 13.10 1.26 -4.62
CA CYS A 367 13.16 2.48 -5.41
C CYS A 367 14.46 3.23 -5.14
N PRO A 368 15.32 3.48 -6.15
CA PRO A 368 16.55 4.22 -5.96
C PRO A 368 16.33 5.71 -5.66
N TYR A 369 15.08 6.19 -5.77
CA TYR A 369 14.70 7.59 -5.56
C TYR A 369 13.99 7.82 -4.23
N VAL A 370 13.92 6.80 -3.34
CA VAL A 370 13.13 6.86 -2.10
C VAL A 370 13.44 8.10 -1.25
N GLU A 371 14.72 8.48 -1.11
CA GLU A 371 15.14 9.60 -0.26
C GLU A 371 14.74 10.98 -0.82
N ASN A 372 14.52 11.08 -2.14
CA ASN A 372 14.31 12.35 -2.84
C ASN A 372 12.95 12.39 -3.55
N CYS A 373 12.05 11.45 -3.26
CA CYS A 373 10.75 11.32 -3.93
C CYS A 373 9.64 11.48 -2.90
N ASP A 374 8.73 12.43 -3.13
CA ASP A 374 7.48 12.51 -2.39
C ASP A 374 6.50 11.46 -2.93
N HIS A 375 6.54 10.25 -2.33
CA HIS A 375 5.83 9.08 -2.83
C HIS A 375 4.82 8.53 -1.82
N GLY A 376 3.72 7.97 -2.32
CA GLY A 376 2.85 7.11 -1.51
C GLY A 376 3.52 5.75 -1.24
N LYS A 377 2.85 4.81 -0.57
CA LYS A 377 3.48 3.52 -0.18
C LYS A 377 4.14 2.78 -1.36
N ASN A 378 3.57 2.89 -2.55
CA ASN A 378 4.12 2.35 -3.79
C ASN A 378 3.84 3.26 -5.00
N MET A 379 4.38 2.91 -6.16
CA MET A 379 4.26 3.72 -7.38
C MET A 379 2.81 3.91 -7.84
N LEU A 380 1.93 2.93 -7.58
CA LEU A 380 0.51 3.05 -7.94
C LEU A 380 -0.21 4.06 -7.06
N GLN A 381 0.11 4.10 -5.77
CA GLN A 381 -0.43 5.11 -4.85
C GLN A 381 0.12 6.49 -5.17
N THR A 382 1.42 6.58 -5.51
CA THR A 382 2.08 7.83 -5.94
C THR A 382 1.42 8.44 -7.18
N ALA A 383 1.02 7.60 -8.14
CA ALA A 383 0.26 8.07 -9.31
C ALA A 383 -1.18 8.49 -8.96
N LYS A 384 -1.76 7.93 -7.87
CA LYS A 384 -3.16 8.15 -7.46
C LYS A 384 -3.36 9.27 -6.45
N THR A 385 -2.32 9.78 -5.80
CA THR A 385 -2.43 10.87 -4.82
C THR A 385 -2.92 12.14 -5.51
N ARG A 386 -4.24 12.36 -5.52
CA ARG A 386 -4.82 13.68 -5.77
C ARG A 386 -4.82 14.45 -4.45
N ARG A 387 -4.72 15.78 -4.51
CA ARG A 387 -5.08 16.66 -3.38
C ARG A 387 -6.44 16.19 -2.82
N ASN A 388 -6.56 16.07 -1.50
CA ASN A 388 -7.79 15.70 -0.76
C ASN A 388 -8.27 14.24 -0.90
N THR A 389 -7.39 13.27 -1.16
CA THR A 389 -7.79 11.85 -1.18
C THR A 389 -7.69 11.23 0.22
N ILE A 390 -8.82 10.80 0.80
CA ILE A 390 -8.87 10.05 2.06
C ILE A 390 -8.73 8.54 1.76
N VAL A 391 -7.82 7.84 2.44
CA VAL A 391 -7.61 6.40 2.28
C VAL A 391 -7.83 5.70 3.62
N GLN A 392 -8.75 4.73 3.65
CA GLN A 392 -9.05 3.95 4.85
C GLN A 392 -7.90 2.96 5.14
N LEU A 393 -7.30 3.07 6.34
CA LEU A 393 -6.11 2.29 6.72
C LEU A 393 -6.45 0.97 7.44
N LYS A 394 -7.66 0.84 8.02
CA LYS A 394 -8.12 -0.35 8.76
C LYS A 394 -9.62 -0.53 8.59
N ASN A 395 -10.12 -1.77 8.51
CA ASN A 395 -11.52 -2.06 8.19
C ASN A 395 -12.22 -2.86 9.30
N ASP A 396 -12.35 -2.23 10.48
CA ASP A 396 -12.98 -2.83 11.66
C ASP A 396 -14.45 -2.38 11.81
N LYS A 397 -15.23 -2.42 10.71
CA LYS A 397 -16.65 -2.02 10.76
C LYS A 397 -17.51 -3.14 11.33
N LYS A 398 -18.29 -2.83 12.36
CA LYS A 398 -19.41 -3.66 12.84
C LYS A 398 -20.65 -3.31 12.01
N TYR A 399 -21.32 -4.32 11.47
CA TYR A 399 -22.53 -4.14 10.66
C TYR A 399 -23.76 -4.53 11.49
N ALA A 400 -24.87 -3.86 11.23
CA ALA A 400 -26.20 -4.22 11.71
C ALA A 400 -27.13 -4.42 10.50
N PRO A 401 -28.20 -5.23 10.63
CA PRO A 401 -29.25 -5.30 9.62
C PRO A 401 -29.83 -3.91 9.31
N LEU A 402 -30.15 -3.65 8.04
CA LEU A 402 -30.68 -2.35 7.62
C LEU A 402 -31.97 -1.98 8.35
N ALA A 403 -32.90 -2.94 8.48
CA ALA A 403 -34.18 -2.72 9.16
C ALA A 403 -33.99 -2.31 10.64
N ASP A 404 -33.03 -2.91 11.34
CA ASP A 404 -32.73 -2.57 12.73
C ASP A 404 -32.18 -1.15 12.83
N ALA A 405 -31.31 -0.76 11.90
CA ALA A 405 -30.75 0.59 11.84
C ALA A 405 -31.81 1.65 11.47
N GLU A 406 -32.72 1.32 10.55
CA GLU A 406 -33.85 2.18 10.19
C GLU A 406 -34.80 2.37 11.38
N ASN A 407 -35.15 1.29 12.08
CA ASN A 407 -35.99 1.33 13.29
C ASN A 407 -35.34 2.13 14.42
N ASP A 408 -34.04 1.94 14.66
CA ASP A 408 -33.27 2.71 15.66
C ASP A 408 -33.29 4.21 15.33
N LEU A 409 -33.13 4.59 14.06
CA LEU A 409 -33.20 5.98 13.64
C LEU A 409 -34.60 6.58 13.82
N ILE A 410 -35.66 5.84 13.46
CA ILE A 410 -37.06 6.27 13.66
C ILE A 410 -37.35 6.48 15.15
N ASN A 411 -36.97 5.53 16.01
CA ASN A 411 -37.21 5.61 17.44
C ASN A 411 -36.49 6.80 18.08
N LYS A 412 -35.23 7.05 17.69
CA LYS A 412 -34.46 8.21 18.15
C LYS A 412 -35.06 9.53 17.68
N PHE A 413 -35.55 9.58 16.44
CA PHE A 413 -36.19 10.80 15.93
C PHE A 413 -37.48 11.12 16.69
N LYS A 414 -38.35 10.13 16.94
CA LYS A 414 -39.55 10.29 17.76
C LYS A 414 -39.23 10.74 19.18
N TYR A 415 -38.25 10.09 19.81
CA TYR A 415 -37.78 10.46 21.14
C TYR A 415 -37.35 11.93 21.22
N VAL A 416 -36.63 12.43 20.20
CA VAL A 416 -36.21 13.83 20.11
C VAL A 416 -37.40 14.77 19.92
N GLN A 417 -38.39 14.41 19.10
CA GLN A 417 -39.61 15.22 18.91
C GLN A 417 -40.44 15.37 20.20
N GLU A 418 -40.42 14.36 21.07
CA GLU A 418 -41.13 14.36 22.35
C GLU A 418 -40.42 15.16 23.45
N GLN A 419 -39.17 15.62 23.23
CA GLN A 419 -38.46 16.43 24.23
C GLN A 419 -38.96 17.88 24.21
N ASP A 420 -39.40 18.38 25.35
CA ASP A 420 -39.70 19.80 25.57
C ASP A 420 -38.46 20.51 26.14
N ASP A 421 -37.40 20.58 25.34
CA ASP A 421 -36.16 21.28 25.68
C ASP A 421 -35.67 22.18 24.53
N ASN A 422 -34.74 23.08 24.85
CA ASN A 422 -34.08 23.97 23.88
C ASN A 422 -32.67 23.47 23.53
N ASN A 423 -32.41 22.16 23.61
CA ASN A 423 -31.09 21.57 23.39
C ASN A 423 -30.83 21.26 21.90
N ILE A 424 -29.56 21.11 21.56
CA ILE A 424 -29.14 20.62 20.23
C ILE A 424 -29.06 19.09 20.28
N HIS A 425 -29.99 18.42 19.57
CA HIS A 425 -30.02 16.97 19.46
C HIS A 425 -29.24 16.48 18.24
N ILE A 426 -28.23 15.64 18.44
CA ILE A 426 -27.38 15.12 17.34
C ILE A 426 -27.77 13.69 16.99
N LEU A 427 -28.47 13.51 15.86
CA LEU A 427 -28.83 12.20 15.32
C LEU A 427 -27.76 11.69 14.35
N LYS A 428 -27.02 10.65 14.76
CA LYS A 428 -25.97 10.04 13.94
C LYS A 428 -26.55 8.92 13.07
N GLY A 429 -26.68 9.18 11.77
CA GLY A 429 -27.12 8.19 10.78
C GLY A 429 -26.12 8.05 9.62
N GLN A 430 -25.88 6.83 9.15
CA GLN A 430 -25.05 6.58 7.98
C GLN A 430 -25.72 7.11 6.70
N THR A 431 -24.92 7.47 5.69
CA THR A 431 -25.45 7.87 4.37
C THR A 431 -26.32 6.75 3.78
N GLY A 432 -27.49 7.12 3.25
CA GLY A 432 -28.40 6.19 2.59
C GLY A 432 -29.35 5.41 3.52
N ILE A 433 -29.30 5.63 4.85
CA ILE A 433 -30.24 5.01 5.81
C ILE A 433 -31.67 5.57 5.76
N GLY A 434 -31.92 6.61 4.95
CA GLY A 434 -33.26 7.21 4.83
C GLY A 434 -33.56 8.37 5.78
N LYS A 435 -32.55 9.11 6.29
CA LYS A 435 -32.73 10.31 7.13
C LYS A 435 -33.81 11.25 6.60
N SER A 436 -33.70 11.62 5.32
CA SER A 436 -34.64 12.54 4.67
C SER A 436 -36.03 11.99 4.49
N ARG A 437 -36.18 10.66 4.37
CA ARG A 437 -37.49 10.03 4.36
C ARG A 437 -38.18 10.19 5.72
N ILE A 438 -37.44 9.95 6.81
CA ILE A 438 -37.98 9.97 8.17
C ILE A 438 -38.49 11.36 8.53
N TYR A 439 -37.68 12.41 8.39
CA TYR A 439 -38.15 13.74 8.79
C TYR A 439 -39.30 14.28 7.91
N ILE A 440 -39.40 13.85 6.64
CA ILE A 440 -40.55 14.21 5.77
C ILE A 440 -41.82 13.49 6.25
N GLU A 441 -41.74 12.19 6.54
CA GLU A 441 -42.89 11.40 7.01
C GLU A 441 -43.41 11.88 8.37
N MET A 442 -42.54 12.47 9.19
CA MET A 442 -42.88 12.95 10.53
C MET A 442 -43.33 14.41 10.59
N LEU A 443 -43.46 15.11 9.44
CA LEU A 443 -44.03 16.46 9.40
C LEU A 443 -45.50 16.48 9.82
N GLU A 444 -46.23 15.41 9.48
CA GLU A 444 -47.64 15.18 9.78
C GLU A 444 -47.95 15.10 11.28
N GLN A 445 -46.96 14.71 12.10
CA GLN A 445 -47.13 14.35 13.51
C GLN A 445 -46.62 15.44 14.46
N SER A 446 -46.40 16.66 13.98
CA SER A 446 -45.74 17.71 14.77
C SER A 446 -46.67 18.83 15.18
N ASP A 447 -46.53 19.26 16.43
CA ASP A 447 -47.29 20.36 17.02
C ASP A 447 -46.89 21.74 16.49
N LYS A 448 -45.71 21.86 15.85
CA LYS A 448 -45.20 23.10 15.24
C LYS A 448 -44.72 22.85 13.81
N PRO A 449 -44.81 23.85 12.92
CA PRO A 449 -44.21 23.78 11.60
C PRO A 449 -42.68 23.63 11.69
N TYR A 450 -42.07 23.06 10.66
CA TYR A 450 -40.62 22.82 10.60
C TYR A 450 -39.91 23.80 9.68
N ILE A 451 -38.70 24.19 10.06
CA ILE A 451 -37.70 24.70 9.13
C ILE A 451 -36.66 23.60 8.90
N ILE A 452 -36.59 23.11 7.65
CA ILE A 452 -35.61 22.12 7.22
C ILE A 452 -34.50 22.82 6.45
N ALA A 453 -33.29 22.86 7.03
CA ALA A 453 -32.09 23.40 6.41
C ALA A 453 -31.24 22.26 5.82
N VAL A 454 -30.90 22.38 4.53
CA VAL A 454 -30.09 21.39 3.79
C VAL A 454 -28.87 22.04 3.11
N PRO A 455 -27.81 21.30 2.76
CA PRO A 455 -26.56 21.89 2.27
C PRO A 455 -26.63 22.55 0.89
N THR A 456 -27.56 22.16 0.00
CA THR A 456 -27.56 22.63 -1.40
C THR A 456 -28.94 22.98 -1.93
N HIS A 457 -29.00 23.86 -2.94
CA HIS A 457 -30.25 24.18 -3.64
C HIS A 457 -30.91 22.95 -4.26
N ARG A 458 -30.11 22.04 -4.86
CA ARG A 458 -30.62 20.80 -5.46
C ARG A 458 -31.34 19.93 -4.44
N LEU A 459 -30.73 19.74 -3.26
CA LEU A 459 -31.36 18.95 -2.20
C LEU A 459 -32.60 19.66 -1.63
N LYS A 460 -32.56 20.99 -1.50
CA LYS A 460 -33.71 21.80 -1.07
C LYS A 460 -34.89 21.62 -2.03
N ASP A 461 -34.63 21.64 -3.34
CA ASP A 461 -35.66 21.43 -4.35
C ASP A 461 -36.20 19.98 -4.31
N GLU A 462 -35.34 18.98 -4.17
CA GLU A 462 -35.75 17.57 -4.04
C GLU A 462 -36.65 17.32 -2.82
N ILE A 463 -36.29 17.86 -1.65
CA ILE A 463 -37.10 17.72 -0.43
C ILE A 463 -38.43 18.45 -0.57
N TYR A 464 -38.43 19.63 -1.21
CA TYR A 464 -39.66 20.38 -1.46
C TYR A 464 -40.64 19.62 -2.34
N ASP A 465 -40.18 19.09 -3.47
CA ASP A 465 -41.03 18.35 -4.40
C ASP A 465 -41.65 17.13 -3.71
N ARG A 466 -40.87 16.40 -2.90
CA ARG A 466 -41.35 15.26 -2.10
C ARG A 466 -42.39 15.65 -1.04
N CYS A 467 -42.28 16.83 -0.44
CA CYS A 467 -43.27 17.33 0.51
C CYS A 467 -44.57 17.73 -0.20
N ILE A 468 -44.48 18.36 -1.38
CA ILE A 468 -45.64 18.71 -2.20
C ILE A 468 -46.38 17.47 -2.71
N GLU A 469 -45.67 16.43 -3.15
CA GLU A 469 -46.26 15.15 -3.56
C GLU A 469 -47.08 14.48 -2.44
N LYS A 470 -46.70 14.73 -1.18
CA LYS A 470 -47.40 14.26 0.02
C LYS A 470 -48.51 15.20 0.49
N GLY A 471 -48.67 16.36 -0.13
CA GLY A 471 -49.71 17.33 0.20
C GLY A 471 -49.42 18.21 1.42
N TYR A 472 -48.15 18.38 1.80
CA TYR A 472 -47.78 19.25 2.93
C TYR A 472 -47.84 20.74 2.55
N ASP A 473 -48.28 21.57 3.49
CA ASP A 473 -48.22 23.03 3.36
C ASP A 473 -46.78 23.52 3.58
N VAL A 474 -46.05 23.66 2.47
CA VAL A 474 -44.62 23.91 2.47
C VAL A 474 -44.23 24.99 1.47
N ILE A 475 -43.25 25.83 1.84
CA ILE A 475 -42.58 26.78 0.95
C ILE A 475 -41.07 26.52 0.96
N LYS A 476 -40.38 26.91 -0.12
CA LYS A 476 -38.92 26.89 -0.18
C LYS A 476 -38.34 28.28 -0.37
N THR A 477 -37.14 28.51 0.15
CA THR A 477 -36.40 29.75 -0.16
C THR A 477 -35.99 29.78 -1.64
N PRO A 478 -36.08 30.94 -2.31
CA PRO A 478 -35.73 31.04 -3.73
C PRO A 478 -34.21 30.94 -3.94
N LYS A 479 -33.81 30.44 -5.12
CA LYS A 479 -32.42 30.53 -5.60
C LYS A 479 -32.21 31.93 -6.18
N LEU A 480 -31.02 32.51 -5.99
CA LEU A 480 -30.67 33.75 -6.67
C LEU A 480 -30.73 33.53 -8.20
N PRO A 481 -31.35 34.45 -8.97
CA PRO A 481 -31.44 34.32 -10.43
C PRO A 481 -30.08 34.30 -11.13
N ASP A 482 -30.00 33.60 -12.26
CA ASP A 482 -28.76 33.48 -13.05
C ASP A 482 -28.61 34.62 -14.09
N ASP A 483 -29.65 35.44 -14.30
CA ASP A 483 -29.73 36.52 -15.31
C ASP A 483 -29.37 37.92 -14.77
N ILE A 484 -28.64 37.98 -13.65
CA ILE A 484 -28.27 39.24 -13.00
C ILE A 484 -27.12 39.92 -13.78
N PRO A 485 -27.22 41.25 -14.08
CA PRO A 485 -26.13 41.99 -14.70
C PRO A 485 -24.81 41.86 -13.94
N PHE A 486 -23.70 41.68 -14.67
CA PHE A 486 -22.39 41.35 -14.10
C PHE A 486 -21.95 42.26 -12.94
N LEU A 487 -22.09 43.58 -13.07
CA LEU A 487 -21.69 44.53 -12.01
C LEU A 487 -22.53 44.37 -10.73
N ILE A 488 -23.81 44.05 -10.87
CA ILE A 488 -24.71 43.83 -9.75
C ILE A 488 -24.37 42.50 -9.09
N TRP A 489 -24.19 41.45 -9.90
CA TRP A 489 -23.79 40.14 -9.44
C TRP A 489 -22.45 40.17 -8.69
N ALA A 490 -21.45 40.88 -9.21
CA ALA A 490 -20.13 41.00 -8.60
C ALA A 490 -20.19 41.63 -7.19
N GLU A 491 -21.03 42.64 -6.99
CA GLU A 491 -21.21 43.25 -5.66
C GLU A 491 -22.01 42.33 -4.72
N ILE A 492 -23.01 41.61 -5.23
CA ILE A 492 -23.74 40.61 -4.44
C ILE A 492 -22.79 39.49 -3.97
N ASP A 493 -21.96 38.97 -4.88
CA ASP A 493 -20.98 37.93 -4.60
C ASP A 493 -19.94 38.42 -3.59
N ARG A 494 -19.45 39.66 -3.74
CA ARG A 494 -18.58 40.30 -2.74
C ARG A 494 -19.23 40.33 -1.37
N LEU A 495 -20.47 40.81 -1.25
CA LEU A 495 -21.19 40.91 0.03
C LEU A 495 -21.43 39.52 0.65
N TYR A 496 -21.75 38.51 -0.15
CA TYR A 496 -21.90 37.13 0.34
C TYR A 496 -20.57 36.51 0.77
N SER A 497 -19.46 36.80 0.07
CA SER A 497 -18.13 36.27 0.39
C SER A 497 -17.62 36.72 1.76
N ILE A 498 -18.02 37.93 2.21
CA ILE A 498 -17.68 38.47 3.53
C ILE A 498 -18.76 38.22 4.59
N GLY A 499 -19.78 37.41 4.27
CA GLY A 499 -20.88 37.11 5.19
C GLY A 499 -21.89 38.23 5.43
N ALA A 500 -21.82 39.35 4.69
CA ALA A 500 -22.67 40.54 4.85
C ALA A 500 -24.07 40.35 4.22
N ASN A 501 -24.79 39.29 4.59
CA ASN A 501 -26.07 38.90 3.98
C ASN A 501 -27.17 39.96 4.15
N THR A 502 -27.22 40.67 5.28
CA THR A 502 -28.16 41.78 5.49
C THR A 502 -27.90 42.92 4.51
N SER A 503 -26.63 43.26 4.29
CA SER A 503 -26.23 44.27 3.31
C SER A 503 -26.49 43.81 1.88
N ALA A 504 -26.25 42.52 1.58
CA ALA A 504 -26.58 41.92 0.29
C ALA A 504 -28.08 42.03 0.00
N ASN A 505 -28.96 41.68 0.95
CA ASN A 505 -30.40 41.79 0.78
C ASN A 505 -30.86 43.25 0.58
N LYS A 506 -30.27 44.22 1.29
CA LYS A 506 -30.55 45.65 1.07
C LYS A 506 -30.11 46.10 -0.32
N TYR A 507 -28.92 45.67 -0.75
CA TYR A 507 -28.39 45.99 -2.07
C TYR A 507 -29.23 45.38 -3.19
N ILE A 508 -29.62 44.11 -3.07
CA ILE A 508 -30.49 43.42 -4.03
C ILE A 508 -31.83 44.15 -4.15
N ARG A 509 -32.47 44.49 -3.01
CA ARG A 509 -33.75 45.22 -3.01
C ARG A 509 -33.62 46.57 -3.73
N ARG A 510 -32.59 47.35 -3.42
CA ARG A 510 -32.32 48.64 -4.07
C ARG A 510 -32.09 48.48 -5.58
N MET A 511 -31.28 47.50 -6.00
CA MET A 511 -31.01 47.27 -7.42
C MET A 511 -32.23 46.74 -8.18
N ALA A 512 -33.06 45.90 -7.54
CA ALA A 512 -34.33 45.44 -8.11
C ALA A 512 -35.25 46.63 -8.44
N GLU A 513 -35.36 47.60 -7.51
CA GLU A 513 -36.20 48.80 -7.66
C GLU A 513 -35.60 49.83 -8.63
N GLU A 514 -34.32 50.19 -8.49
CA GLU A 514 -33.69 51.24 -9.31
C GLU A 514 -33.47 50.82 -10.77
N LYS A 515 -33.14 49.55 -10.99
CA LYS A 515 -32.84 49.01 -12.33
C LYS A 515 -34.01 48.25 -12.95
N GLN A 516 -35.12 48.10 -12.22
CA GLN A 516 -36.32 47.41 -12.66
C GLN A 516 -36.02 46.01 -13.21
N ILE A 517 -35.21 45.23 -12.49
CA ILE A 517 -34.78 43.89 -12.91
C ILE A 517 -35.85 42.89 -12.46
N PRO A 518 -36.67 42.32 -13.37
CA PRO A 518 -37.86 41.56 -12.98
C PRO A 518 -37.53 40.33 -12.13
N SER A 519 -36.46 39.60 -12.46
CA SER A 519 -36.04 38.40 -11.74
C SER A 519 -35.61 38.69 -10.30
N LEU A 520 -35.00 39.86 -10.03
CA LEU A 520 -34.66 40.28 -8.67
C LEU A 520 -35.88 40.77 -7.89
N ILE A 521 -36.85 41.40 -8.56
CA ILE A 521 -38.12 41.79 -7.93
C ILE A 521 -38.88 40.54 -7.47
N GLU A 522 -39.00 39.54 -8.35
CA GLU A 522 -39.63 38.25 -8.03
C GLU A 522 -38.91 37.54 -6.89
N TYR A 523 -37.58 37.46 -6.96
CA TYR A 523 -36.75 36.89 -5.89
C TYR A 523 -37.01 37.55 -4.52
N MET A 524 -37.12 38.87 -4.47
CA MET A 524 -37.41 39.59 -3.23
C MET A 524 -38.84 39.36 -2.73
N ALA A 525 -39.82 39.33 -3.64
CA ALA A 525 -41.21 39.02 -3.30
C ALA A 525 -41.34 37.61 -2.70
N ASP A 526 -40.66 36.62 -3.27
CA ASP A 526 -40.67 35.25 -2.75
C ASP A 526 -40.01 35.14 -1.37
N LEU A 527 -38.96 35.92 -1.11
CA LEU A 527 -38.38 35.99 0.23
C LEU A 527 -39.31 36.60 1.27
N ASP A 528 -40.05 37.64 0.89
CA ASP A 528 -41.03 38.26 1.78
C ASP A 528 -42.18 37.29 2.07
N LYS A 529 -42.63 36.52 1.08
CA LYS A 529 -43.60 35.42 1.27
C LYS A 529 -43.09 34.41 2.29
N VAL A 530 -41.86 33.92 2.12
CA VAL A 530 -41.25 32.93 3.04
C VAL A 530 -41.21 33.46 4.48
N ARG A 531 -40.88 34.74 4.69
CA ARG A 531 -40.83 35.35 6.03
C ARG A 531 -42.19 35.40 6.73
N SER A 532 -43.26 35.57 5.97
CA SER A 532 -44.63 35.61 6.50
C SER A 532 -45.30 34.23 6.57
N PHE A 533 -44.67 33.19 6.01
CA PHE A 533 -45.26 31.88 5.89
C PHE A 533 -45.32 31.15 7.23
N LYS A 534 -46.49 30.58 7.54
CA LYS A 534 -46.75 29.89 8.82
C LYS A 534 -46.64 28.36 8.74
N GLY A 535 -46.53 27.78 7.55
CA GLY A 535 -46.31 26.35 7.35
C GLY A 535 -44.84 25.95 7.42
N HIS A 536 -44.51 24.80 6.81
CA HIS A 536 -43.15 24.26 6.78
C HIS A 536 -42.26 25.04 5.79
N ILE A 537 -41.01 25.30 6.15
CA ILE A 537 -40.06 26.02 5.30
C ILE A 537 -38.88 25.10 4.99
N ILE A 538 -38.53 24.97 3.71
CA ILE A 538 -37.33 24.25 3.27
C ILE A 538 -36.32 25.27 2.75
N THR A 539 -35.11 25.23 3.28
CA THR A 539 -34.10 26.25 3.00
C THR A 539 -32.70 25.64 2.90
N THR A 540 -31.73 26.42 2.43
CA THR A 540 -30.33 26.00 2.47
C THR A 540 -29.67 26.37 3.80
N HIS A 541 -28.57 25.69 4.17
CA HIS A 541 -27.72 26.07 5.30
C HIS A 541 -27.31 27.56 5.24
N ASP A 542 -26.87 28.02 4.07
CA ASP A 542 -26.50 29.42 3.81
C ASP A 542 -27.59 30.40 4.16
N ARG A 543 -28.85 30.04 3.90
CA ARG A 543 -29.98 30.94 4.05
C ARG A 543 -30.63 30.83 5.43
N PHE A 544 -30.58 29.65 6.03
CA PHE A 544 -31.11 29.35 7.36
C PHE A 544 -30.58 30.32 8.43
N ILE A 545 -29.27 30.58 8.43
CA ILE A 545 -28.61 31.47 9.41
C ILE A 545 -29.20 32.89 9.40
N PHE A 546 -29.80 33.31 8.28
CA PHE A 546 -30.33 34.67 8.08
C PHE A 546 -31.85 34.71 7.90
N LEU A 547 -32.56 33.63 8.25
CA LEU A 547 -33.99 33.48 7.96
C LEU A 547 -34.90 34.36 8.84
N GLY A 548 -34.36 35.04 9.86
CA GLY A 548 -35.13 35.88 10.78
C GLY A 548 -35.56 35.09 12.02
N SER A 549 -36.70 35.45 12.62
CA SER A 549 -37.22 34.73 13.79
C SER A 549 -37.62 33.30 13.42
N THR A 550 -37.12 32.33 14.18
CA THR A 550 -37.44 30.90 14.04
C THR A 550 -38.20 30.34 15.25
N ALA A 551 -38.69 31.21 16.15
CA ALA A 551 -39.23 30.80 17.45
C ALA A 551 -40.53 29.98 17.35
N ASP A 552 -41.29 30.15 16.26
CA ASP A 552 -42.56 29.46 16.02
C ASP A 552 -42.36 28.08 15.35
N HIS A 553 -41.11 27.68 15.06
CA HIS A 553 -40.79 26.51 14.24
C HIS A 553 -39.87 25.52 14.95
N ASN A 554 -40.06 24.24 14.67
CA ASN A 554 -39.08 23.20 14.98
C ASN A 554 -37.95 23.23 13.93
N LEU A 555 -36.71 22.98 14.35
CA LEU A 555 -35.54 23.13 13.50
C LEU A 555 -34.90 21.79 13.15
N ILE A 556 -34.73 21.52 11.86
CA ILE A 556 -33.98 20.38 11.36
C ILE A 556 -32.84 20.88 10.49
N VAL A 557 -31.63 20.43 10.79
CA VAL A 557 -30.43 20.68 10.00
C VAL A 557 -29.91 19.33 9.50
N ASP A 558 -29.93 19.13 8.19
CA ASP A 558 -29.45 17.90 7.56
C ASP A 558 -28.00 18.08 7.10
N GLU A 559 -27.11 17.18 7.48
CA GLU A 559 -25.65 17.31 7.32
C GLU A 559 -25.02 18.44 8.17
N ASP A 560 -23.70 18.58 8.09
CA ASP A 560 -22.94 19.55 8.89
C ASP A 560 -23.15 21.00 8.38
N ILE A 561 -23.55 21.88 9.30
CA ILE A 561 -23.77 23.31 9.04
C ILE A 561 -22.56 24.19 9.41
N ILE A 562 -21.55 23.66 10.11
CA ILE A 562 -20.43 24.42 10.67
C ILE A 562 -19.69 25.22 9.60
N HIS A 563 -19.52 24.65 8.41
CA HIS A 563 -18.83 25.32 7.29
C HIS A 563 -19.51 26.62 6.83
N VAL A 564 -20.80 26.77 7.12
CA VAL A 564 -21.58 27.94 6.73
C VAL A 564 -21.60 29.00 7.83
N LEU A 565 -21.40 28.60 9.09
CA LEU A 565 -21.26 29.54 10.22
C LEU A 565 -20.02 30.42 10.08
N LEU A 566 -18.97 29.94 9.39
CA LEU A 566 -17.70 30.65 9.18
C LEU A 566 -17.46 30.90 7.68
N LYS A 567 -18.22 31.83 7.07
CA LYS A 567 -18.08 32.15 5.63
C LYS A 567 -16.72 32.75 5.25
N ILE A 568 -16.11 33.54 6.13
CA ILE A 568 -14.83 34.19 5.86
C ILE A 568 -13.72 33.14 5.96
N ASN A 569 -13.32 32.60 4.81
CA ASN A 569 -12.25 31.61 4.74
C ASN A 569 -10.88 32.21 4.38
N LYS A 570 -10.84 33.50 4.03
CA LYS A 570 -9.65 34.28 3.68
C LYS A 570 -9.84 35.72 4.10
N VAL A 571 -8.79 36.31 4.62
CA VAL A 571 -8.68 37.75 4.93
C VAL A 571 -7.38 38.26 4.34
N THR A 572 -7.35 39.53 3.92
CA THR A 572 -6.09 40.14 3.52
C THR A 572 -5.33 40.64 4.76
N VAL A 573 -4.01 40.75 4.65
CA VAL A 573 -3.18 41.39 5.69
C VAL A 573 -3.66 42.83 5.96
N SER A 574 -4.12 43.53 4.93
CA SER A 574 -4.67 44.88 5.08
C SER A 574 -5.95 44.90 5.93
N ASP A 575 -6.82 43.90 5.79
CA ASP A 575 -8.04 43.80 6.60
C ASP A 575 -7.71 43.56 8.08
N LEU A 576 -6.72 42.70 8.34
CA LEU A 576 -6.24 42.41 9.68
C LEU A 576 -5.65 43.65 10.37
N LEU A 577 -4.86 44.44 9.65
CA LEU A 577 -4.29 45.69 10.15
C LEU A 577 -5.36 46.76 10.40
N GLN A 578 -6.41 46.83 9.57
CA GLN A 578 -7.54 47.72 9.83
C GLN A 578 -8.35 47.32 11.07
N ILE A 579 -8.50 46.02 11.33
CA ILE A 579 -9.19 45.51 12.52
C ILE A 579 -8.42 45.90 13.80
N GLU A 580 -7.08 45.82 13.77
CA GLU A 580 -6.20 46.26 14.86
C GLU A 580 -6.36 47.78 15.12
N GLN A 581 -6.41 48.59 14.05
CA GLN A 581 -6.56 50.04 14.16
C GLN A 581 -7.94 50.51 14.61
N LYS A 582 -9.00 49.74 14.32
CA LYS A 582 -10.40 50.11 14.61
C LYS A 582 -10.91 49.60 15.96
N SER A 583 -10.04 49.04 16.82
CA SER A 583 -10.42 48.49 18.14
C SER A 583 -11.62 47.54 18.07
N CYS A 584 -11.70 46.74 17.00
CA CYS A 584 -12.81 45.81 16.76
C CYS A 584 -12.63 44.48 17.50
N VAL A 585 -11.55 44.33 18.26
CA VAL A 585 -11.19 43.12 19.01
C VAL A 585 -11.69 43.27 20.44
N HIS A 586 -12.27 42.21 20.99
CA HIS A 586 -12.73 42.22 22.38
C HIS A 586 -11.51 42.36 23.32
N PRO A 587 -11.57 43.16 24.40
CA PRO A 587 -10.41 43.42 25.27
C PRO A 587 -9.72 42.16 25.83
N PHE A 588 -10.47 41.09 26.06
CA PHE A 588 -9.92 39.80 26.54
C PHE A 588 -9.13 39.04 25.47
N ASP A 589 -9.38 39.32 24.20
CA ASP A 589 -8.73 38.63 23.07
C ASP A 589 -7.64 39.51 22.44
N GLU A 590 -7.46 40.76 22.89
CA GLU A 590 -6.55 41.73 22.28
C GLU A 590 -5.10 41.24 22.25
N ASP A 591 -4.59 40.71 23.36
CA ASP A 591 -3.20 40.24 23.47
C ASP A 591 -2.96 38.98 22.62
N GLU A 592 -3.92 38.04 22.61
CA GLU A 592 -3.82 36.81 21.83
C GLU A 592 -3.90 37.10 20.32
N VAL A 593 -4.79 38.01 19.91
CA VAL A 593 -4.91 38.42 18.51
C VAL A 593 -3.67 39.20 18.07
N ARG A 594 -3.15 40.13 18.89
CA ARG A 594 -1.90 40.85 18.60
C ARG A 594 -0.72 39.90 18.44
N GLN A 595 -0.56 38.96 19.36
CA GLN A 595 0.52 37.97 19.29
C GLN A 595 0.42 37.13 18.00
N LYS A 596 -0.77 36.63 17.67
CA LYS A 596 -0.99 35.87 16.43
C LYS A 596 -0.74 36.70 15.17
N LEU A 597 -1.08 37.99 15.19
CA LEU A 597 -0.81 38.91 14.07
C LEU A 597 0.69 39.14 13.90
N ASP A 598 1.42 39.37 15.00
CA ASP A 598 2.87 39.56 14.99
C ASP A 598 3.61 38.30 14.51
N ASP A 599 3.17 37.12 14.96
CA ASP A 599 3.70 35.83 14.52
C ASP A 599 3.44 35.54 13.04
N THR A 600 2.28 35.99 12.52
CA THR A 600 1.87 35.72 11.12
C THR A 600 2.52 36.68 10.13
N LEU A 601 2.68 37.95 10.49
CA LEU A 601 3.22 38.99 9.61
C LEU A 601 4.75 39.08 9.66
N GLY A 602 5.36 38.62 10.77
CA GLY A 602 6.79 38.74 11.03
C GLY A 602 7.20 40.18 11.32
N ALA A 603 8.23 40.36 12.16
CA ALA A 603 8.70 41.68 12.62
C ALA A 603 9.07 42.67 11.48
N GLY A 604 9.32 42.18 10.26
CA GLY A 604 9.71 42.99 9.10
C GLY A 604 8.56 43.68 8.36
N TYR A 605 7.29 43.26 8.52
CA TYR A 605 6.17 43.82 7.74
C TYR A 605 5.66 45.16 8.29
N LYS A 606 5.84 45.42 9.60
CA LYS A 606 5.49 46.69 10.25
C LYS A 606 6.38 47.87 9.79
N GLN A 607 7.52 47.61 9.15
CA GLN A 607 8.45 48.66 8.69
C GLN A 607 8.14 49.20 7.28
N SER A 608 7.25 48.57 6.51
CA SER A 608 7.00 48.93 5.11
C SER A 608 5.68 49.66 4.84
N MET A 609 4.96 50.13 5.86
CA MET A 609 3.75 50.93 5.64
C MET A 609 4.05 52.43 5.64
N PRO A 610 3.57 53.19 4.64
CA PRO A 610 3.52 54.63 4.75
C PRO A 610 2.52 54.99 5.84
N VAL A 611 3.01 55.67 6.87
CA VAL A 611 2.17 56.39 7.82
C VAL A 611 1.35 57.40 7.01
N THR A 612 0.09 57.08 6.77
CA THR A 612 -0.90 58.05 6.29
C THR A 612 -1.80 58.34 7.47
N GLY A 613 -1.76 59.60 7.91
CA GLY A 613 -2.58 60.13 8.99
C GLY A 613 -4.01 60.45 8.57
#